data_AF-T1G1F0-F1
#
_entry.id   AF-T1G1F0-F1
#
_cell.length_a   1.000
_cell.length_b   1.000
_cell.length_c   1.000
_cell.angle_alpha   90.00
_cell.angle_beta   90.00
_cell.angle_gamma   90.00
#
_symmetry.space_group_name_H-M   'P 1'
#
loop_
_entity.id
_entity.type
_entity.pdbx_description
1 polymer ?
#
loop_
_entity_poly.entity_id
_entity_poly.type
_entity_poly.pdbx_seq_one_letter_code
_entity_poly.pdbx_strand_id
1 'polypeptide(L)'
;MKMVSAAKYAKAERELRPARAYGAGANAFYEKAEVTQDEKKPNHLIIAMTSDRGLCGSAHSNIIRAIKAAVPLKPPGTNVKFVAIGDKARGMLARFFGQDLLMHFVDIGKKPPVFEDAAKISLEILKLGYEYDYGQLYFNIFKSVVAYNTKDLPIVNADNFSQAGKLNLYDSIDEEVLRSYREFSLVSRIFYALKESACSEQSQRMTAMDSATKNAGKSAVEIL
;
A
#
# COMPACT_ATOMS: atom_id res chain seq x y z
N MET A 1 15.46 -20.71 -7.96
CA MET A 1 14.55 -19.79 -7.21
C MET A 1 13.14 -19.68 -7.81
N LYS A 2 12.92 -19.81 -9.14
CA LYS A 2 11.60 -19.74 -9.78
C LYS A 2 10.52 -20.60 -9.10
N MET A 3 10.80 -21.89 -8.88
CA MET A 3 9.84 -22.85 -8.30
C MET A 3 9.40 -22.47 -6.88
N VAL A 4 10.31 -21.91 -6.07
CA VAL A 4 9.98 -21.44 -4.71
C VAL A 4 9.02 -20.24 -4.77
N SER A 5 9.27 -19.30 -5.69
CA SER A 5 8.38 -18.15 -5.90
C SER A 5 7.02 -18.58 -6.45
N ALA A 6 6.97 -19.60 -7.31
CA ALA A 6 5.72 -20.15 -7.84
C ALA A 6 4.83 -20.73 -6.73
N ALA A 7 5.40 -21.51 -5.81
CA ALA A 7 4.66 -22.04 -4.66
C ALA A 7 4.15 -20.92 -3.72
N LYS A 8 4.98 -19.90 -3.48
CA LYS A 8 4.57 -18.72 -2.68
C LYS A 8 3.49 -17.89 -3.36
N TYR A 9 3.56 -17.72 -4.67
CA TYR A 9 2.53 -17.06 -5.47
C TYR A 9 1.20 -17.82 -5.36
N ALA A 10 1.19 -19.14 -5.57
CA ALA A 10 -0.03 -19.94 -5.50
C ALA A 10 -0.72 -19.83 -4.12
N LYS A 11 0.07 -19.74 -3.04
CA LYS A 11 -0.45 -19.48 -1.69
C LYS A 11 -1.00 -18.04 -1.57
N ALA A 12 -0.25 -17.04 -2.01
CA ALA A 12 -0.67 -15.64 -1.95
C ALA A 12 -1.96 -15.36 -2.74
N GLU A 13 -2.10 -15.96 -3.92
CA GLU A 13 -3.30 -15.83 -4.76
C GLU A 13 -4.54 -16.45 -4.08
N ARG A 14 -4.37 -17.61 -3.44
CA ARG A 14 -5.45 -18.28 -2.68
C ARG A 14 -5.93 -17.41 -1.52
N GLU A 15 -4.99 -16.80 -0.79
CA GLU A 15 -5.28 -15.92 0.34
C GLU A 15 -5.80 -14.55 -0.08
N LEU A 16 -5.48 -14.09 -1.30
CA LEU A 16 -5.94 -12.79 -1.80
C LEU A 16 -7.46 -12.77 -2.05
N ARG A 17 -8.04 -13.85 -2.57
CA ARG A 17 -9.47 -13.93 -2.90
C ARG A 17 -10.38 -13.50 -1.73
N PRO A 18 -10.28 -14.09 -0.52
CA PRO A 18 -11.10 -13.64 0.61
C PRO A 18 -10.72 -12.24 1.11
N ALA A 19 -9.45 -11.85 1.00
CA ALA A 19 -8.99 -10.53 1.46
C ALA A 19 -9.58 -9.36 0.65
N ARG A 20 -9.95 -9.58 -0.62
CA ARG A 20 -10.58 -8.55 -1.47
C ARG A 20 -11.89 -8.03 -0.88
N ALA A 21 -12.63 -8.86 -0.14
CA ALA A 21 -13.88 -8.45 0.50
C ALA A 21 -13.66 -7.34 1.54
N TYR A 22 -12.54 -7.36 2.27
CA TYR A 22 -12.20 -6.30 3.23
C TYR A 22 -11.99 -4.95 2.55
N GLY A 23 -11.28 -4.94 1.42
CA GLY A 23 -11.06 -3.73 0.63
C GLY A 23 -12.34 -3.21 -0.03
N ALA A 24 -13.13 -4.10 -0.63
CA ALA A 24 -14.39 -3.75 -1.27
C ALA A 24 -15.42 -3.22 -0.27
N GLY A 25 -15.57 -3.87 0.89
CA GLY A 25 -16.49 -3.45 1.94
C GLY A 25 -16.14 -2.07 2.51
N ALA A 26 -14.85 -1.83 2.81
CA ALA A 26 -14.38 -0.53 3.26
C ALA A 26 -14.61 0.56 2.20
N ASN A 27 -14.28 0.30 0.92
CA ASN A 27 -14.48 1.28 -0.14
C ASN A 27 -15.95 1.61 -0.38
N ALA A 28 -16.83 0.61 -0.34
CA ALA A 28 -18.27 0.81 -0.54
C ALA A 28 -18.88 1.75 0.52
N PHE A 29 -18.41 1.67 1.77
CA PHE A 29 -18.82 2.63 2.79
C PHE A 29 -18.35 4.05 2.47
N TYR A 30 -17.05 4.22 2.15
CA TYR A 30 -16.49 5.55 1.85
C TYR A 30 -17.20 6.23 0.68
N GLU A 31 -17.55 5.45 -0.34
CA GLU A 31 -18.31 5.94 -1.49
C GLU A 31 -19.75 6.33 -1.11
N LYS A 32 -20.48 5.44 -0.42
CA LYS A 32 -21.89 5.70 -0.05
C LYS A 32 -22.06 6.80 1.00
N ALA A 33 -21.14 6.90 1.94
CA ALA A 33 -21.12 7.94 2.96
C ALA A 33 -20.55 9.27 2.43
N GLU A 34 -20.01 9.29 1.20
CA GLU A 34 -19.38 10.45 0.56
C GLU A 34 -18.25 11.02 1.42
N VAL A 35 -17.37 10.13 1.90
CA VAL A 35 -16.15 10.51 2.61
C VAL A 35 -15.20 11.13 1.61
N THR A 36 -14.87 12.41 1.80
CA THR A 36 -13.98 13.17 0.92
C THR A 36 -12.80 13.73 1.70
N GLN A 37 -11.74 14.11 0.99
CA GLN A 37 -10.60 14.83 1.54
C GLN A 37 -10.18 15.90 0.54
N ASP A 38 -9.82 17.09 1.03
CA ASP A 38 -9.46 18.22 0.18
C ASP A 38 -7.96 18.24 -0.11
N GLU A 39 -7.59 18.00 -1.37
CA GLU A 39 -6.20 18.02 -1.84
C GLU A 39 -5.58 19.42 -1.83
N LYS A 40 -6.37 20.49 -1.65
CA LYS A 40 -5.86 21.86 -1.56
C LYS A 40 -5.30 22.20 -0.18
N LYS A 41 -5.60 21.39 0.83
CA LYS A 41 -5.13 21.62 2.19
C LYS A 41 -3.62 21.32 2.31
N PRO A 42 -2.90 21.99 3.23
CA PRO A 42 -1.44 22.00 3.18
C PRO A 42 -0.78 20.71 3.67
N ASN A 43 -1.38 19.93 4.57
CA ASN A 43 -0.69 18.80 5.21
C ASN A 43 -1.07 17.47 4.56
N HIS A 44 -0.12 16.87 3.86
CA HIS A 44 -0.33 15.61 3.13
C HIS A 44 0.45 14.46 3.76
N LEU A 45 -0.14 13.27 3.77
CA LEU A 45 0.49 12.02 4.20
C LEU A 45 0.50 11.01 3.05
N ILE A 46 1.68 10.57 2.64
CA ILE A 46 1.84 9.53 1.62
C ILE A 46 2.46 8.28 2.25
N ILE A 47 1.74 7.17 2.19
CA ILE A 47 2.18 5.86 2.63
C ILE A 47 2.62 5.05 1.40
N ALA A 48 3.87 4.60 1.38
CA ALA A 48 4.39 3.74 0.32
C ALA A 48 4.50 2.29 0.81
N MET A 49 3.82 1.36 0.16
CA MET A 49 3.83 -0.05 0.56
C MET A 49 4.65 -0.93 -0.38
N THR A 50 5.71 -1.51 0.17
CA THR A 50 6.60 -2.46 -0.48
C THR A 50 6.91 -3.61 0.47
N SER A 51 7.86 -4.48 0.11
CA SER A 51 8.44 -5.45 1.05
C SER A 51 9.92 -5.18 1.27
N ASP A 52 10.53 -5.98 2.14
CA ASP A 52 11.96 -5.92 2.40
C ASP A 52 12.77 -6.65 1.31
N ARG A 53 12.14 -7.55 0.56
CA ARG A 53 12.82 -8.46 -0.36
C ARG A 53 12.83 -7.89 -1.78
N GLY A 54 14.00 -7.93 -2.40
CA GLY A 54 14.19 -7.55 -3.80
C GLY A 54 13.84 -8.66 -4.80
N LEU A 55 14.42 -8.51 -6.00
CA LEU A 55 14.33 -9.46 -7.13
C LEU A 55 12.90 -9.67 -7.67
N CYS A 56 12.03 -8.69 -7.50
CA CYS A 56 10.64 -8.69 -7.97
C CYS A 56 10.43 -7.76 -9.18
N GLY A 57 11.43 -7.66 -10.05
CA GLY A 57 11.39 -6.74 -11.19
C GLY A 57 11.21 -5.28 -10.75
N SER A 58 10.25 -4.58 -11.38
CA SER A 58 9.97 -3.16 -11.15
C SER A 58 8.84 -2.91 -10.14
N ALA A 59 8.37 -3.93 -9.41
CA ALA A 59 7.21 -3.81 -8.51
C ALA A 59 7.37 -2.67 -7.50
N HIS A 60 8.50 -2.62 -6.79
CA HIS A 60 8.78 -1.57 -5.79
C HIS A 60 9.07 -0.21 -6.45
N SER A 61 9.86 -0.20 -7.52
CA SER A 61 10.23 1.03 -8.22
C SER A 61 9.05 1.76 -8.86
N ASN A 62 8.01 1.04 -9.30
CA ASN A 62 6.82 1.64 -9.86
C ASN A 62 6.02 2.44 -8.82
N ILE A 63 5.93 1.95 -7.59
CA ILE A 63 5.29 2.68 -6.47
C ILE A 63 6.02 3.99 -6.22
N ILE A 64 7.34 3.95 -6.08
CA ILE A 64 8.14 5.16 -5.83
C ILE A 64 8.10 6.11 -7.03
N ARG A 65 8.06 5.59 -8.27
CA ARG A 65 7.90 6.41 -9.47
C ARG A 65 6.56 7.13 -9.47
N ALA A 66 5.47 6.45 -9.11
CA ALA A 66 4.15 7.06 -9.02
C ALA A 66 4.12 8.17 -7.97
N ILE A 67 4.71 7.95 -6.80
CA ILE A 67 4.83 8.97 -5.74
C ILE A 67 5.64 10.17 -6.23
N LYS A 68 6.80 9.93 -6.85
CA LYS A 68 7.65 11.01 -7.39
C LYS A 68 6.97 11.83 -8.49
N ALA A 69 6.05 11.22 -9.25
CA ALA A 69 5.26 11.92 -10.25
C ALA A 69 4.10 12.71 -9.61
N ALA A 70 3.52 12.22 -8.51
CA ALA A 70 2.39 12.85 -7.84
C ALA A 70 2.79 14.04 -6.96
N VAL A 71 3.94 13.98 -6.27
CA VAL A 71 4.37 15.04 -5.33
C VAL A 71 4.48 16.42 -6.00
N PRO A 72 5.13 16.58 -7.18
CA PRO A 72 5.22 17.88 -7.84
C PRO A 72 3.89 18.43 -8.36
N LEU A 73 2.85 17.59 -8.46
CA LEU A 73 1.51 18.00 -8.90
C LEU A 73 0.65 18.56 -7.75
N LYS A 74 1.12 18.44 -6.50
CA LYS A 74 0.42 18.98 -5.33
C LYS A 74 0.50 20.52 -5.33
N PRO A 75 -0.46 21.21 -4.68
CA PRO A 75 -0.45 22.66 -4.60
C PRO A 75 0.88 23.22 -4.07
N PRO A 76 1.32 24.41 -4.53
CA PRO A 76 2.49 25.07 -3.98
C PRO A 76 2.39 25.25 -2.46
N GLY A 77 3.48 24.95 -1.74
CA GLY A 77 3.51 25.05 -0.27
C GLY A 77 2.92 23.85 0.48
N THR A 78 2.49 22.79 -0.23
CA THR A 78 2.03 21.55 0.41
C THR A 78 3.18 20.86 1.17
N ASN A 79 2.97 20.60 2.45
CA ASN A 79 3.87 19.84 3.31
C ASN A 79 3.54 18.35 3.19
N VAL A 80 4.34 17.63 2.39
CA VAL A 80 4.15 16.19 2.17
C VAL A 80 5.06 15.39 3.08
N LYS A 81 4.46 14.56 3.94
CA LYS A 81 5.17 13.63 4.80
C LYS A 81 4.96 12.19 4.38
N PHE A 82 5.93 11.33 4.69
CA PHE A 82 5.96 9.96 4.19
C PHE A 82 6.00 8.92 5.30
N VAL A 83 5.32 7.80 5.06
CA VAL A 83 5.45 6.56 5.85
C VAL A 83 5.85 5.43 4.91
N ALA A 84 6.88 4.68 5.27
CA ALA A 84 7.37 3.57 4.46
C ALA A 84 6.98 2.22 5.08
N ILE A 85 6.16 1.44 4.38
CA ILE A 85 5.92 0.04 4.74
C ILE A 85 6.88 -0.83 3.91
N GLY A 86 7.81 -1.50 4.59
CA GLY A 86 8.86 -2.33 4.00
C GLY A 86 10.18 -1.57 3.76
N ASP A 87 11.30 -2.27 3.91
CA ASP A 87 12.65 -1.69 3.83
C ASP A 87 12.97 -1.13 2.42
N LYS A 88 12.37 -1.67 1.35
CA LYS A 88 12.57 -1.13 -0.01
C LYS A 88 11.94 0.25 -0.18
N ALA A 89 10.74 0.49 0.34
CA ALA A 89 10.13 1.81 0.36
C ALA A 89 11.01 2.79 1.14
N ARG A 90 11.46 2.42 2.33
CA ARG A 90 12.32 3.25 3.18
C ARG A 90 13.60 3.65 2.45
N GLY A 91 14.34 2.68 1.92
CA GLY A 91 15.61 2.94 1.24
C GLY A 91 15.47 3.74 -0.06
N MET A 92 14.35 3.61 -0.78
CA MET A 92 14.10 4.36 -2.02
C MET A 92 13.58 5.77 -1.75
N LEU A 93 12.67 5.95 -0.79
CA LEU A 93 12.16 7.27 -0.38
C LEU A 93 13.26 8.11 0.28
N ALA A 94 14.10 7.51 1.13
CA ALA A 94 15.16 8.24 1.83
C ALA A 94 16.12 9.00 0.89
N ARG A 95 16.31 8.51 -0.35
CA ARG A 95 17.15 9.16 -1.37
C ARG A 95 16.59 10.48 -1.90
N PHE A 96 15.28 10.66 -1.85
CA PHE A 96 14.58 11.80 -2.47
C PHE A 96 13.82 12.65 -1.44
N PHE A 97 13.28 12.02 -0.39
CA PHE A 97 12.36 12.60 0.59
C PHE A 97 12.75 12.23 2.03
N GLY A 98 14.05 12.02 2.29
CA GLY A 98 14.51 11.49 3.58
C GLY A 98 14.19 12.36 4.79
N GLN A 99 14.20 13.69 4.64
CA GLN A 99 13.86 14.63 5.73
C GLN A 99 12.36 14.64 6.07
N ASP A 100 11.53 14.12 5.17
CA ASP A 100 10.08 14.09 5.30
C ASP A 100 9.53 12.70 5.66
N LEU A 101 10.42 11.72 5.87
CA LEU A 101 10.05 10.37 6.28
C LEU A 101 9.79 10.32 7.79
N LEU A 102 8.54 10.17 8.17
CA LEU A 102 8.10 10.17 9.58
C LEU A 102 8.30 8.82 10.26
N MET A 103 8.01 7.73 9.54
CA MET A 103 7.99 6.38 10.11
C MET A 103 8.31 5.34 9.05
N HIS A 104 8.88 4.21 9.48
CA HIS A 104 9.05 3.06 8.61
C HIS A 104 8.78 1.74 9.34
N PHE A 105 8.33 0.75 8.58
CA PHE A 105 8.10 -0.61 9.04
C PHE A 105 9.04 -1.57 8.30
N VAL A 106 9.56 -2.54 9.03
CA VAL A 106 10.40 -3.62 8.51
C VAL A 106 9.73 -4.98 8.74
N ASP A 107 10.38 -6.06 8.33
CA ASP A 107 9.89 -7.43 8.38
C ASP A 107 8.68 -7.71 7.46
N ILE A 108 8.50 -6.88 6.44
CA ILE A 108 7.38 -7.00 5.49
C ILE A 108 7.74 -7.98 4.36
N GLY A 109 6.84 -8.94 4.10
CA GLY A 109 6.97 -9.90 3.01
C GLY A 109 7.91 -11.08 3.27
N LYS A 110 8.44 -11.24 4.50
CA LYS A 110 9.18 -12.44 4.92
C LYS A 110 8.25 -13.65 5.07
N LYS A 111 7.12 -13.44 5.75
CA LYS A 111 6.00 -14.38 5.89
C LYS A 111 4.78 -13.83 5.13
N PRO A 112 3.80 -14.68 4.76
CA PRO A 112 2.52 -14.19 4.24
C PRO A 112 1.88 -13.24 5.26
N PRO A 113 1.45 -12.03 4.84
CA PRO A 113 0.92 -11.05 5.76
C PRO A 113 -0.42 -11.52 6.34
N VAL A 114 -0.65 -11.29 7.63
CA VAL A 114 -1.90 -11.58 8.33
C VAL A 114 -2.57 -10.29 8.79
N PHE A 115 -3.83 -10.39 9.24
CA PHE A 115 -4.58 -9.20 9.69
C PHE A 115 -3.91 -8.49 10.88
N GLU A 116 -3.28 -9.26 11.76
CA GLU A 116 -2.52 -8.73 12.90
C GLU A 116 -1.37 -7.82 12.47
N ASP A 117 -0.70 -8.12 11.36
CA ASP A 117 0.37 -7.26 10.82
C ASP A 117 -0.19 -5.90 10.41
N ALA A 118 -1.35 -5.89 9.73
CA ALA A 118 -2.04 -4.66 9.36
C ALA A 118 -2.50 -3.88 10.59
N ALA A 119 -3.01 -4.56 11.62
CA ALA A 119 -3.46 -3.94 12.86
C ALA A 119 -2.32 -3.21 13.58
N LYS A 120 -1.14 -3.85 13.68
CA LYS A 120 0.07 -3.24 14.26
C LYS A 120 0.52 -2.02 13.46
N ILE A 121 0.57 -2.13 12.13
CA ILE A 121 0.95 -1.01 11.26
C ILE A 121 -0.01 0.18 11.43
N SER A 122 -1.32 -0.07 11.36
CA SER A 122 -2.34 0.97 11.53
C SER A 122 -2.26 1.64 12.90
N LEU A 123 -2.06 0.86 13.97
CA LEU A 123 -1.95 1.38 15.33
C LEU A 123 -0.78 2.37 15.45
N GLU A 124 0.38 2.02 14.92
CA GLU A 124 1.55 2.91 14.96
C GLU A 124 1.36 4.14 14.08
N ILE A 125 0.70 4.01 12.92
CA ILE A 125 0.32 5.18 12.10
C ILE A 125 -0.62 6.12 12.86
N LEU A 126 -1.60 5.59 13.59
CA LEU A 126 -2.52 6.40 14.40
C LEU A 126 -1.81 7.09 15.57
N LYS A 127 -0.80 6.45 16.17
CA LYS A 127 0.02 7.02 17.25
C LYS A 127 1.05 8.03 16.77
N LEU A 128 1.27 8.16 15.46
CA LEU A 128 2.28 9.04 14.88
C LEU A 128 2.13 10.50 15.32
N GLY A 129 0.89 10.92 15.64
CA GLY A 129 0.59 12.27 16.08
C GLY A 129 0.73 13.34 14.99
N TYR A 130 1.04 12.94 13.75
CA TYR A 130 1.06 13.84 12.61
C TYR A 130 -0.36 14.07 12.11
N GLU A 131 -0.83 15.31 12.25
CA GLU A 131 -2.11 15.74 11.69
C GLU A 131 -1.94 16.01 10.20
N TYR A 132 -2.72 15.30 9.40
CA TYR A 132 -2.75 15.47 7.95
C TYR A 132 -4.19 15.69 7.50
N ASP A 133 -4.34 16.47 6.44
CA ASP A 133 -5.61 16.81 5.81
C ASP A 133 -5.95 15.85 4.67
N TYR A 134 -4.92 15.33 3.99
CA TYR A 134 -5.06 14.51 2.81
C TYR A 134 -4.06 13.35 2.83
N GLY A 135 -4.57 12.12 2.88
CA GLY A 135 -3.76 10.91 2.98
C GLY A 135 -3.93 9.97 1.80
N GLN A 136 -2.84 9.35 1.34
CA GLN A 136 -2.84 8.35 0.27
C GLN A 136 -1.92 7.17 0.59
N LEU A 137 -2.39 5.95 0.32
CA LEU A 137 -1.62 4.71 0.38
C LEU A 137 -1.35 4.21 -1.04
N TYR A 138 -0.09 4.19 -1.46
CA TYR A 138 0.35 3.65 -2.74
C TYR A 138 0.81 2.19 -2.61
N PHE A 139 0.28 1.32 -3.46
CA PHE A 139 0.54 -0.11 -3.45
C PHE A 139 0.28 -0.72 -4.84
N ASN A 140 0.58 -2.01 -5.01
CA ASN A 140 0.36 -2.72 -6.28
C ASN A 140 -0.88 -3.63 -6.18
N ILE A 141 -1.79 -3.49 -7.14
CA ILE A 141 -2.96 -4.35 -7.34
C ILE A 141 -2.63 -5.44 -8.36
N PHE A 142 -2.84 -6.69 -7.97
CA PHE A 142 -2.63 -7.86 -8.80
C PHE A 142 -3.72 -7.96 -9.87
N LYS A 143 -3.31 -8.05 -11.14
CA LYS A 143 -4.21 -8.31 -12.27
C LYS A 143 -4.06 -9.72 -12.80
N SER A 144 -2.83 -10.11 -13.09
CA SER A 144 -2.48 -11.44 -13.60
C SER A 144 -1.04 -11.77 -13.25
N VAL A 145 -0.61 -13.00 -13.56
CA VAL A 145 0.77 -13.45 -13.32
C VAL A 145 1.81 -12.50 -13.94
N VAL A 146 1.48 -11.89 -15.07
CA VAL A 146 2.39 -11.00 -15.82
C VAL A 146 2.11 -9.51 -15.59
N ALA A 147 0.95 -9.15 -15.03
CA ALA A 147 0.51 -7.76 -14.93
C ALA A 147 0.04 -7.38 -13.52
N TYR A 148 0.43 -6.18 -13.11
CA TYR A 148 -0.04 -5.49 -11.92
C TYR A 148 -0.18 -4.00 -12.22
N ASN A 149 -0.98 -3.30 -11.43
CA ASN A 149 -1.12 -1.85 -11.51
C ASN A 149 -0.73 -1.21 -10.18
N THR A 150 0.08 -0.18 -10.23
CA THR A 150 0.26 0.71 -9.07
C THR A 150 -0.99 1.59 -8.96
N LYS A 151 -1.61 1.60 -7.79
CA LYS A 151 -2.75 2.47 -7.45
C LYS A 151 -2.53 3.09 -6.08
N ASP A 152 -3.23 4.18 -5.83
CA ASP A 152 -3.40 4.76 -4.51
C ASP A 152 -4.80 4.43 -3.93
N LEU A 153 -4.90 4.49 -2.61
CA LEU A 153 -6.15 4.46 -1.85
C LEU A 153 -6.15 5.64 -0.87
N PRO A 154 -7.28 6.35 -0.70
CA PRO A 154 -7.34 7.43 0.28
C PRO A 154 -7.20 6.86 1.70
N ILE A 155 -6.49 7.61 2.55
CA ILE A 155 -6.35 7.35 3.99
C ILE A 155 -6.87 8.62 4.67
N VAL A 156 -8.08 8.55 5.22
CA VAL A 156 -8.81 9.75 5.67
C VAL A 156 -8.57 9.97 7.16
N ASN A 157 -8.41 11.24 7.57
CA ASN A 157 -8.23 11.62 8.97
C ASN A 157 -9.55 11.56 9.77
N ALA A 158 -9.53 11.96 11.05
CA ALA A 158 -10.74 11.98 11.89
C ALA A 158 -11.80 12.93 11.35
N ASP A 159 -11.40 14.18 11.10
CA ASP A 159 -12.33 15.27 10.82
C ASP A 159 -13.07 15.06 9.51
N ASN A 160 -12.34 14.72 8.45
CA ASN A 160 -12.92 14.43 7.14
C ASN A 160 -13.82 13.19 7.18
N PHE A 161 -13.51 12.22 8.05
CA PHE A 161 -14.35 11.04 8.22
C PHE A 161 -15.67 11.40 8.89
N SER A 162 -15.65 12.17 9.97
CA SER A 162 -16.84 12.63 10.70
C SER A 162 -17.68 13.66 9.93
N GLN A 163 -17.08 14.38 8.97
CA GLN A 163 -17.75 15.35 8.10
C GLN A 163 -18.27 14.74 6.78
N ALA A 164 -18.29 13.41 6.65
CA ALA A 164 -18.74 12.77 5.42
C ALA A 164 -20.23 13.08 5.13
N GLY A 165 -20.52 13.41 3.86
CA GLY A 165 -21.73 14.12 3.46
C GLY A 165 -23.05 13.40 3.72
N LYS A 166 -23.01 12.06 3.85
CA LYS A 166 -24.19 11.20 4.04
C LYS A 166 -24.16 10.40 5.34
N LEU A 167 -23.36 10.79 6.33
CA LEU A 167 -23.34 10.10 7.62
C LEU A 167 -24.67 10.18 8.38
N ASN A 168 -25.42 11.28 8.21
CA ASN A 168 -26.74 11.47 8.80
C ASN A 168 -27.81 10.44 8.33
N LEU A 169 -27.55 9.69 7.26
CA LEU A 169 -28.44 8.62 6.79
C LEU A 169 -28.28 7.32 7.57
N TYR A 170 -27.26 7.22 8.41
CA TYR A 170 -26.97 6.06 9.23
C TYR A 170 -27.45 6.30 10.65
N ASP A 171 -28.08 5.27 11.22
CA ASP A 171 -28.62 5.31 12.58
C ASP A 171 -27.58 4.83 13.61
N SER A 172 -27.77 5.19 14.87
CA SER A 172 -26.95 4.74 16.02
C SER A 172 -25.46 5.03 15.85
N ILE A 173 -25.14 6.16 15.22
CA ILE A 173 -23.78 6.65 15.09
C ILE A 173 -23.49 7.63 16.23
N ASP A 174 -22.61 7.23 17.14
CA ASP A 174 -21.95 8.13 18.08
C ASP A 174 -20.45 8.30 17.72
N GLU A 175 -19.77 9.21 18.44
CA GLU A 175 -18.36 9.50 18.21
C GLU A 175 -17.44 8.27 18.41
N GLU A 176 -17.78 7.38 19.36
CA GLU A 176 -17.01 6.19 19.67
C GLU A 176 -17.14 5.13 18.57
N VAL A 177 -18.35 4.95 18.04
CA VAL A 177 -18.65 4.06 16.91
C VAL A 177 -17.94 4.56 15.65
N LEU A 178 -18.01 5.86 15.34
CA LEU A 178 -17.28 6.43 14.19
C LEU A 178 -15.78 6.21 14.31
N ARG A 179 -15.22 6.48 15.49
CA ARG A 179 -13.79 6.29 15.75
C ARG A 179 -13.41 4.82 15.55
N SER A 180 -14.13 3.91 16.20
CA SER A 180 -13.88 2.46 16.14
C SER A 180 -13.96 1.94 14.70
N TYR A 181 -14.99 2.36 13.97
CA TYR A 181 -15.18 1.95 12.58
C TYR A 181 -14.10 2.52 11.66
N ARG A 182 -13.72 3.79 11.80
CA ARG A 182 -12.64 4.41 11.03
C ARG A 182 -11.31 3.68 11.26
N GLU A 183 -10.97 3.40 12.52
CA GLU A 183 -9.74 2.68 12.87
C GLU A 183 -9.75 1.25 12.30
N PHE A 184 -10.87 0.53 12.42
CA PHE A 184 -11.05 -0.79 11.80
C PHE A 184 -10.97 -0.74 10.27
N SER A 185 -11.52 0.31 9.65
CA SER A 185 -11.49 0.50 8.21
C SER A 185 -10.07 0.76 7.71
N LEU A 186 -9.26 1.54 8.45
CA LEU A 186 -7.84 1.73 8.17
C LEU A 186 -7.09 0.39 8.17
N VAL A 187 -7.29 -0.44 9.19
CA VAL A 187 -6.72 -1.81 9.26
C VAL A 187 -7.16 -2.64 8.05
N SER A 188 -8.45 -2.63 7.72
CA SER A 188 -9.00 -3.40 6.59
C SER A 188 -8.39 -2.98 5.25
N ARG A 189 -8.19 -1.68 5.03
CA ARG A 189 -7.57 -1.13 3.81
C ARG A 189 -6.08 -1.49 3.72
N ILE A 190 -5.33 -1.38 4.83
CA ILE A 190 -3.93 -1.79 4.88
C ILE A 190 -3.79 -3.30 4.65
N PHE A 191 -4.63 -4.12 5.27
CA PHE A 191 -4.63 -5.57 5.08
C PHE A 191 -4.90 -5.96 3.62
N TYR A 192 -5.91 -5.34 3.01
CA TYR A 192 -6.20 -5.50 1.59
C TYR A 192 -4.99 -5.15 0.71
N ALA A 193 -4.37 -4.00 0.96
CA ALA A 193 -3.19 -3.55 0.21
C ALA A 193 -1.97 -4.48 0.40
N LEU A 194 -1.75 -5.01 1.61
CA LEU A 194 -0.69 -5.98 1.91
C LEU A 194 -0.89 -7.28 1.12
N LYS A 195 -2.12 -7.79 1.05
CA LYS A 195 -2.43 -9.02 0.30
C LYS A 195 -2.29 -8.82 -1.21
N GLU A 196 -2.80 -7.71 -1.76
CA GLU A 196 -2.65 -7.37 -3.19
C GLU A 196 -1.17 -7.20 -3.57
N SER A 197 -0.40 -6.50 -2.74
CA SER A 197 1.03 -6.28 -2.96
C SER A 197 1.84 -7.56 -2.84
N ALA A 198 1.55 -8.41 -1.86
CA ALA A 198 2.22 -9.69 -1.69
C ALA A 198 1.99 -10.61 -2.89
N CYS A 199 0.77 -10.70 -3.41
CA CYS A 199 0.46 -11.48 -4.60
C CYS A 199 1.20 -10.95 -5.84
N SER A 200 1.12 -9.64 -6.09
CA SER A 200 1.83 -8.96 -7.18
C SER A 200 3.34 -9.17 -7.10
N GLU A 201 3.92 -9.08 -5.91
CA GLU A 201 5.36 -9.23 -5.74
C GLU A 201 5.82 -10.67 -6.04
N GLN A 202 5.10 -11.69 -5.57
CA GLN A 202 5.49 -13.08 -5.84
C GLN A 202 5.37 -13.43 -7.32
N SER A 203 4.33 -12.94 -8.02
CA SER A 203 4.19 -13.15 -9.46
C SER A 203 5.34 -12.49 -10.23
N GLN A 204 5.70 -11.25 -9.88
CA GLN A 204 6.80 -10.54 -10.52
C GLN A 204 8.17 -11.14 -10.19
N ARG A 205 8.36 -11.66 -8.99
CA ARG A 205 9.59 -12.40 -8.63
C ARG A 205 9.72 -13.68 -9.42
N MET A 206 8.62 -14.41 -9.63
CA MET A 206 8.62 -15.61 -10.48
C MET A 206 9.00 -15.27 -11.92
N THR A 207 8.40 -14.23 -12.49
CA THR A 207 8.70 -13.76 -13.86
C THR A 207 10.13 -13.26 -14.01
N ALA A 208 10.63 -12.45 -13.06
CA ALA A 208 12.00 -11.96 -13.07
C ALA A 208 13.04 -13.10 -13.03
N MET A 209 12.77 -14.15 -12.24
CA MET A 209 13.64 -15.34 -12.16
C MET A 209 13.62 -16.16 -13.46
N ASP A 210 12.46 -16.26 -14.12
CA ASP A 210 12.35 -16.95 -15.41
C ASP A 210 13.18 -16.23 -16.49
N SER A 211 13.05 -14.91 -16.58
CA SER A 211 13.86 -14.09 -17.48
C SER A 211 15.35 -14.19 -17.20
N ALA A 212 15.75 -14.17 -15.92
CA ALA A 212 17.16 -14.34 -15.53
C ALA A 212 17.72 -15.70 -15.96
N THR A 213 16.95 -16.78 -15.82
CA THR A 213 17.36 -18.14 -16.22
C THR A 213 17.55 -18.22 -17.74
N LYS A 214 16.62 -17.64 -18.51
CA LYS A 214 16.71 -17.59 -19.99
C LYS A 214 17.92 -16.78 -20.46
N ASN A 215 18.18 -15.63 -19.83
CA ASN A 215 19.33 -14.79 -20.20
C ASN A 215 20.66 -15.46 -19.88
N ALA A 216 20.77 -16.11 -18.72
CA ALA A 216 21.97 -16.89 -18.37
C ALA A 216 22.22 -18.03 -19.37
N GLY A 217 21.16 -18.73 -19.81
CA GLY A 217 21.27 -19.77 -20.83
C GLY A 217 21.78 -19.24 -22.17
N LYS A 218 21.31 -18.06 -22.61
CA LYS A 218 21.80 -17.42 -23.85
C LYS A 218 23.28 -17.06 -23.75
N SER A 219 23.69 -16.39 -22.67
CA SER A 219 25.09 -16.01 -22.48
C SER A 219 26.01 -17.23 -22.35
N ALA A 220 25.54 -18.34 -21.77
CA ALA A 220 26.32 -19.57 -21.70
C ALA A 220 26.59 -20.19 -23.08
N VAL A 221 25.65 -20.05 -24.03
CA VAL A 221 25.85 -20.49 -25.42
C VAL A 221 26.80 -19.56 -26.18
N GLU A 222 26.77 -18.26 -25.92
CA GLU A 222 27.68 -17.28 -26.56
C GLU A 222 29.13 -17.37 -26.10
N ILE A 223 29.40 -17.99 -24.94
CA ILE A 223 30.75 -18.15 -24.37
C ILE A 223 31.40 -19.47 -24.84
N LEU A 224 30.65 -20.38 -25.47
CA LEU A 224 31.12 -21.67 -26.02
C LEU A 224 31.36 -21.58 -27.53
#